data_AF-A0A2R4C9A0-F1
#
_entry.id   AF-A0A2R4C9A0-F1
#
_cell.length_a   1.000
_cell.length_b   1.000
_cell.length_c   1.000
_cell.angle_alpha   90.00
_cell.angle_beta   90.00
_cell.angle_gamma   90.00
#
_symmetry.space_group_name_H-M   'P 1'
#
loop_
_entity.id
_entity.type
_entity.pdbx_description
1 polymer ?
#
loop_
_entity_poly.entity_id
_entity_poly.type
_entity_poly.pdbx_seq_one_letter_code
_entity_poly.pdbx_strand_id
1 'polypeptide(L)'
;MTALAQSAVPGADLPSAPPLPPYHGITLSAVHLVHTAEQAEAARQILLAADIVGFDTESKPTFVKGQSSDGPHLVQFATDTGAWLFPIGADASAVLPALKAVLEAEGTLKVGFGLSDDMRRVRAKLGIEPVRVVDLAVALRTPGQKHDLGAKSAVARFFGRTLHKSKKISTTNWAAARLTDKQILYAADDAQVALRICRHWLAQGNVLPPPRAPKAPRRRKSTET
;
A
#
# COMPACT_ATOMS: atom_id res chain seq x y z
N MET A 1 56.55 5.57 -44.69
CA MET A 1 55.57 6.09 -43.72
C MET A 1 54.21 5.56 -44.12
N THR A 2 53.79 4.44 -43.52
CA THR A 2 52.50 3.81 -43.81
C THR A 2 51.68 3.87 -42.54
N ALA A 3 50.63 4.69 -42.55
CA ALA A 3 49.71 4.83 -41.42
C ALA A 3 48.79 3.60 -41.37
N LEU A 4 48.85 2.84 -40.27
CA LEU A 4 47.89 1.79 -39.95
C LEU A 4 46.61 2.44 -39.42
N ALA A 5 45.52 2.30 -40.17
CA ALA A 5 44.18 2.65 -39.70
C ALA A 5 43.75 1.62 -38.64
N GLN A 6 43.53 2.07 -37.40
CA GLN A 6 42.85 1.28 -36.38
C GLN A 6 41.35 1.26 -36.68
N SER A 7 40.84 0.09 -37.02
CA SER A 7 39.41 -0.20 -37.09
C SER A 7 38.83 -0.20 -35.67
N ALA A 8 38.03 0.82 -35.35
CA ALA A 8 37.21 0.84 -34.15
C ALA A 8 36.14 -0.25 -34.24
N VAL A 9 36.11 -1.17 -33.26
CA VAL A 9 35.04 -2.16 -33.13
C VAL A 9 33.78 -1.43 -32.66
N PRO A 10 32.66 -1.48 -33.41
CA PRO A 10 31.43 -0.83 -32.99
C PRO A 10 30.76 -1.63 -31.87
N GLY A 11 30.42 -0.94 -30.78
CA GLY A 11 29.37 -1.28 -29.82
C GLY A 11 29.28 -2.75 -29.41
N ALA A 12 30.19 -3.21 -28.55
CA ALA A 12 29.88 -4.38 -27.75
C ALA A 12 28.72 -4.00 -26.81
N ASP A 13 27.52 -4.46 -27.13
CA ASP A 13 26.39 -4.47 -26.20
C ASP A 13 26.87 -5.20 -24.93
N LEU A 14 27.08 -4.43 -23.86
CA LEU A 14 27.31 -4.99 -22.54
C LEU A 14 26.13 -5.92 -22.24
N PRO A 15 26.36 -7.18 -21.82
CA PRO A 15 25.27 -8.10 -21.54
C PRO A 15 24.34 -7.46 -20.51
N SER A 16 23.07 -7.30 -20.88
CA SER A 16 22.03 -6.81 -19.97
C SER A 16 22.06 -7.66 -18.70
N ALA A 17 22.09 -7.01 -17.54
CA ALA A 17 22.11 -7.72 -16.26
C ALA A 17 21.01 -8.80 -16.21
N PRO A 18 21.30 -9.98 -15.61
CA PRO A 18 20.33 -11.06 -15.56
C PRO A 18 19.05 -10.60 -14.83
N PRO A 19 17.87 -11.08 -15.26
CA PRO A 19 16.60 -10.68 -14.66
C PRO A 19 16.56 -11.04 -13.17
N LEU A 20 16.08 -10.11 -12.34
CA LEU A 20 15.96 -10.33 -10.90
C LEU A 20 14.97 -11.48 -10.62
N PRO A 21 15.29 -12.39 -9.68
CA PRO A 21 14.39 -13.49 -9.33
C PRO A 21 13.08 -12.98 -8.73
N PRO A 22 11.98 -13.76 -8.80
CA PRO A 22 10.68 -13.31 -8.36
C PRO A 22 10.65 -13.04 -6.85
N TYR A 23 9.84 -12.06 -6.44
CA TYR A 23 9.49 -11.84 -5.05
C TYR A 23 8.50 -12.90 -4.57
N HIS A 24 8.78 -13.47 -3.40
CA HIS A 24 7.86 -14.40 -2.74
C HIS A 24 6.96 -13.62 -1.78
N GLY A 25 5.71 -13.46 -2.20
CA GLY A 25 4.66 -12.79 -1.44
C GLY A 25 4.09 -13.66 -0.31
N ILE A 26 3.03 -13.15 0.31
CA ILE A 26 2.25 -13.83 1.32
C ILE A 26 1.53 -15.05 0.74
N THR A 27 1.25 -16.03 1.58
CA THR A 27 0.45 -17.21 1.24
C THR A 27 -0.99 -17.00 1.68
N LEU A 28 -1.96 -17.62 0.98
CA LEU A 28 -3.39 -17.51 1.32
C LEU A 28 -3.69 -17.92 2.77
N SER A 29 -2.97 -18.91 3.30
CA SER A 29 -3.11 -19.39 4.68
C SER A 29 -2.77 -18.33 5.74
N ALA A 30 -2.04 -17.27 5.38
CA ALA A 30 -1.71 -16.16 6.25
C ALA A 30 -2.58 -14.91 5.99
N VAL A 31 -3.65 -15.04 5.19
CA VAL A 31 -4.58 -13.96 4.88
C VAL A 31 -5.93 -14.22 5.53
N HIS A 32 -6.45 -13.21 6.24
CA HIS A 32 -7.70 -13.25 6.95
C HIS A 32 -8.71 -12.27 6.32
N LEU A 33 -9.81 -12.80 5.79
CA LEU A 33 -10.96 -11.99 5.40
C LEU A 33 -11.78 -11.63 6.63
N VAL A 34 -12.07 -10.35 6.81
CA VAL A 34 -12.80 -9.82 7.97
C VAL A 34 -14.17 -9.36 7.55
N HIS A 35 -15.19 -10.14 7.91
CA HIS A 35 -16.60 -9.90 7.55
C HIS A 35 -17.51 -9.71 8.77
N THR A 36 -17.22 -10.37 9.89
CA THR A 36 -18.06 -10.30 11.09
C THR A 36 -17.45 -9.41 12.16
N ALA A 37 -18.26 -9.03 13.15
CA ALA A 37 -17.82 -8.23 14.28
C ALA A 37 -16.75 -8.97 15.13
N GLU A 38 -16.89 -10.28 15.29
CA GLU A 38 -15.94 -11.12 16.03
C GLU A 38 -14.59 -11.17 15.32
N GLN A 39 -14.60 -11.36 14.00
CA GLN A 39 -13.38 -11.32 13.18
C GLN A 39 -12.73 -9.94 13.23
N ALA A 40 -13.55 -8.88 13.21
CA ALA A 40 -13.09 -7.50 13.27
C ALA A 40 -12.45 -7.18 14.62
N GLU A 41 -13.03 -7.65 15.72
CA GLU A 41 -12.46 -7.49 17.05
C GLU A 41 -11.15 -8.26 17.21
N ALA A 42 -11.09 -9.51 16.74
CA ALA A 42 -9.84 -10.28 16.76
C ALA A 42 -8.74 -9.60 15.93
N ALA A 43 -9.07 -9.12 14.73
CA ALA A 43 -8.15 -8.36 13.90
C ALA A 43 -7.69 -7.07 14.59
N ARG A 44 -8.62 -6.33 15.23
CA ARG A 44 -8.32 -5.10 15.97
C ARG A 44 -7.26 -5.33 17.04
N GLN A 45 -7.39 -6.40 17.83
CA GLN A 45 -6.44 -6.72 18.90
C GLN A 45 -5.03 -6.97 18.35
N ILE A 46 -4.93 -7.75 17.28
CA ILE A 46 -3.64 -8.06 16.64
C ILE A 46 -3.02 -6.81 16.01
N LEU A 47 -3.82 -6.02 15.28
CA LEU A 47 -3.36 -4.82 14.59
C LEU A 47 -2.93 -3.71 15.55
N LEU A 48 -3.62 -3.54 16.67
CA LEU A 48 -3.27 -2.54 17.70
C LEU A 48 -2.09 -2.98 18.59
N ALA A 49 -1.81 -4.28 18.67
CA ALA A 49 -0.62 -4.78 19.36
C ALA A 49 0.67 -4.55 18.53
N ALA A 50 0.55 -4.33 17.22
CA ALA A 50 1.67 -4.00 16.37
C ALA A 50 2.08 -2.53 16.49
N ASP A 51 3.39 -2.28 16.50
CA ASP A 51 3.99 -0.96 16.41
C ASP A 51 3.85 -0.35 15.01
N ILE A 52 3.97 -1.19 13.98
CA ILE A 52 3.85 -0.83 12.57
C ILE A 52 2.95 -1.83 11.86
N VAL A 53 2.03 -1.33 11.05
CA VAL A 53 1.23 -2.12 10.11
C VAL A 53 1.44 -1.63 8.69
N GLY A 54 1.56 -2.56 7.75
CA GLY A 54 1.40 -2.27 6.34
C GLY A 54 -0.05 -1.88 6.06
N PHE A 55 -0.30 -0.96 5.14
CA PHE A 55 -1.62 -0.41 4.85
C PHE A 55 -1.75 -0.08 3.37
N ASP A 56 -2.90 -0.45 2.79
CA ASP A 56 -3.32 -0.01 1.45
C ASP A 56 -4.87 -0.04 1.33
N THR A 57 -5.43 0.51 0.25
CA THR A 57 -6.85 0.33 -0.08
C THR A 57 -7.08 0.00 -1.55
N GLU A 58 -8.17 -0.71 -1.83
CA GLU A 58 -8.58 -1.00 -3.21
C GLU A 58 -9.98 -0.46 -3.51
N SER A 59 -10.17 -0.03 -4.75
CA SER A 59 -11.43 0.55 -5.23
C SER A 59 -11.78 0.05 -6.62
N LYS A 60 -13.06 -0.24 -6.87
CA LYS A 60 -13.51 -0.57 -8.23
C LYS A 60 -13.20 0.60 -9.19
N PRO A 61 -12.86 0.32 -10.46
CA PRO A 61 -12.60 1.36 -11.45
C PRO A 61 -13.84 2.22 -11.74
N THR A 62 -13.61 3.49 -12.05
CA THR A 62 -14.62 4.40 -12.60
C THR A 62 -14.45 4.48 -14.12
N PHE A 63 -15.51 4.17 -14.88
CA PHE A 63 -15.45 4.14 -16.35
C PHE A 63 -15.91 5.46 -17.00
N VAL A 64 -16.52 6.36 -16.22
CA VAL A 64 -17.00 7.67 -16.70
C VAL A 64 -15.99 8.75 -16.36
N LYS A 65 -15.54 9.49 -17.39
CA LYS A 65 -14.61 10.61 -17.23
C LYS A 65 -15.26 11.69 -16.34
N GLY A 66 -14.59 12.04 -15.23
CA GLY A 66 -15.08 13.02 -14.26
C GLY A 66 -15.85 12.41 -13.07
N GLN A 67 -16.17 11.11 -13.10
CA GLN A 67 -16.74 10.43 -11.94
C GLN A 67 -15.67 10.24 -10.87
N SER A 68 -15.98 10.64 -9.62
CA SER A 68 -15.14 10.33 -8.47
C SER A 68 -15.37 8.89 -8.03
N SER A 69 -14.30 8.19 -7.63
CA SER A 69 -14.41 6.86 -7.04
C SER A 69 -15.18 6.92 -5.72
N ASP A 70 -16.14 6.02 -5.53
CA ASP A 70 -16.93 5.80 -4.30
C ASP A 70 -16.25 4.80 -3.32
N GLY A 71 -14.93 4.64 -3.45
CA GLY A 71 -14.12 3.79 -2.59
C GLY A 71 -13.77 4.40 -1.20
N PRO A 72 -13.06 3.65 -0.35
CA PRO A 72 -12.48 2.33 -0.65
C PRO A 72 -13.55 1.22 -0.63
N HIS A 73 -13.30 0.14 -1.36
CA HIS A 73 -14.11 -1.09 -1.36
C HIS A 73 -13.43 -2.22 -0.59
N LEU A 74 -12.14 -2.07 -0.31
CA LEU A 74 -11.36 -2.97 0.51
C LEU A 74 -10.32 -2.13 1.26
N VAL A 75 -10.16 -2.39 2.54
CA VAL A 75 -9.05 -1.85 3.34
C VAL A 75 -8.14 -3.01 3.73
N GLN A 76 -6.83 -2.85 3.55
CA GLN A 76 -5.86 -3.90 3.83
C GLN A 76 -4.90 -3.49 4.94
N PHE A 77 -4.57 -4.45 5.79
CA PHE A 77 -3.48 -4.34 6.75
C PHE A 77 -2.57 -5.56 6.69
N ALA A 78 -1.29 -5.37 7.03
CA ALA A 78 -0.36 -6.46 7.25
C ALA A 78 0.44 -6.25 8.53
N THR A 79 0.70 -7.33 9.25
CA THR A 79 1.68 -7.41 10.34
C THR A 79 2.77 -8.41 9.96
N ASP A 80 3.75 -8.61 10.84
CA ASP A 80 4.79 -9.62 10.64
C ASP A 80 4.24 -11.07 10.61
N THR A 81 2.99 -11.28 11.05
CA THR A 81 2.36 -12.62 11.15
C THR A 81 1.31 -12.92 10.09
N GLY A 82 0.74 -11.91 9.43
CA GLY A 82 -0.35 -12.13 8.47
C GLY A 82 -0.86 -10.84 7.84
N ALA A 83 -1.92 -10.97 7.04
CA ALA A 83 -2.64 -9.86 6.45
C ALA A 83 -4.15 -9.96 6.73
N TRP A 84 -4.78 -8.81 6.93
CA TRP A 84 -6.21 -8.69 7.19
C TRP A 84 -6.83 -7.82 6.12
N LEU A 85 -7.84 -8.36 5.45
CA LEU A 85 -8.59 -7.65 4.42
C LEU A 85 -10.00 -7.39 4.95
N PHE A 86 -10.41 -6.13 4.90
CA PHE A 86 -11.71 -5.65 5.35
C PHE A 86 -12.53 -5.19 4.14
N PRO A 87 -13.36 -6.07 3.54
CA PRO A 87 -14.27 -5.67 2.48
C PRO A 87 -15.27 -4.61 2.97
N ILE A 88 -15.37 -3.51 2.24
CA ILE A 88 -16.27 -2.40 2.53
C ILE A 88 -17.47 -2.52 1.58
N GLY A 89 -18.44 -3.33 2.00
CA GLY A 89 -19.70 -3.54 1.30
C GLY A 89 -20.71 -2.41 1.49
N ALA A 90 -21.96 -2.66 1.12
CA ALA A 90 -23.08 -1.74 1.35
C ALA A 90 -23.38 -1.55 2.85
N ASP A 91 -23.20 -2.61 3.63
CA ASP A 91 -23.20 -2.58 5.09
C ASP A 91 -21.80 -2.97 5.59
N ALA A 92 -21.13 -2.02 6.24
CA ALA A 92 -19.82 -2.21 6.87
C ALA A 92 -19.89 -2.02 8.40
N SER A 93 -21.10 -1.97 8.98
CA SER A 93 -21.32 -1.67 10.40
C SER A 93 -20.58 -2.62 11.34
N ALA A 94 -20.50 -3.91 10.98
CA ALA A 94 -19.81 -4.92 11.77
C ALA A 94 -18.29 -4.69 11.87
N VAL A 95 -17.67 -4.11 10.85
CA VAL A 95 -16.20 -3.95 10.77
C VAL A 95 -15.71 -2.54 11.02
N LEU A 96 -16.59 -1.54 10.86
CA LEU A 96 -16.25 -0.12 10.96
C LEU A 96 -15.65 0.28 12.32
N PRO A 97 -16.13 -0.22 13.49
CA PRO A 97 -15.53 0.11 14.77
C PRO A 97 -14.06 -0.31 14.89
N ALA A 98 -13.73 -1.51 14.41
CA ALA A 98 -12.35 -2.01 14.40
C ALA A 98 -11.46 -1.21 13.46
N LEU A 99 -11.94 -0.92 12.25
CA LEU A 99 -11.22 -0.08 11.28
C LEU A 99 -10.92 1.31 11.85
N LYS A 100 -11.91 1.94 12.47
CA LYS A 100 -11.76 3.25 13.10
C LYS A 100 -10.69 3.19 14.18
N ALA A 101 -10.78 2.21 15.08
CA ALA A 101 -9.82 2.05 16.17
C ALA A 101 -8.37 1.92 15.65
N VAL A 102 -8.12 1.11 14.62
CA VAL A 102 -6.77 0.90 14.07
C VAL A 102 -6.26 2.14 13.32
N LEU A 103 -7.10 2.76 12.49
CA LEU A 103 -6.69 3.91 11.68
C LEU A 103 -6.47 5.18 12.51
N GLU A 104 -7.24 5.37 13.58
CA GLU A 104 -7.11 6.50 14.50
C GLU A 104 -6.16 6.23 15.67
N ALA A 105 -5.57 5.04 15.79
CA ALA A 105 -4.61 4.75 16.84
C ALA A 105 -3.29 5.50 16.65
N GLU A 106 -2.87 6.23 17.68
CA GLU A 106 -1.57 6.92 17.70
C GLU A 106 -0.38 5.99 17.97
N GLY A 107 -0.62 4.87 18.66
CA GLY A 107 0.39 3.86 19.00
C GLY A 107 0.85 3.02 17.81
N THR A 108 0.05 2.94 16.74
CA THR A 108 0.32 2.09 15.58
C THR A 108 0.58 2.94 14.34
N LEU A 109 1.78 2.80 13.78
CA LEU A 109 2.19 3.45 12.54
C LEU A 109 1.63 2.70 11.33
N LYS A 110 0.95 3.41 10.42
CA LYS A 110 0.48 2.86 9.13
C LYS A 110 1.47 3.23 8.03
N VAL A 111 2.00 2.23 7.32
CA VAL A 111 2.94 2.45 6.21
C VAL A 111 2.41 1.87 4.91
N GLY A 112 2.59 2.60 3.80
CA GLY A 112 2.10 2.19 2.48
C GLY A 112 2.77 2.97 1.36
N PHE A 113 2.32 2.77 0.12
CA PHE A 113 2.84 3.47 -1.05
C PHE A 113 1.75 4.29 -1.74
N GLY A 114 1.96 5.60 -1.89
CA GLY A 114 1.02 6.45 -2.64
C GLY A 114 -0.29 6.73 -1.90
N LEU A 115 -0.24 6.83 -0.57
CA LEU A 115 -1.44 6.81 0.30
C LEU A 115 -2.30 8.08 0.25
N SER A 116 -1.90 9.12 -0.48
CA SER A 116 -2.62 10.41 -0.46
C SER A 116 -4.09 10.27 -0.85
N ASP A 117 -4.38 9.44 -1.86
CA ASP A 117 -5.74 9.21 -2.32
C ASP A 117 -6.51 8.24 -1.43
N ASP A 118 -5.85 7.23 -0.88
CA ASP A 118 -6.42 6.27 0.09
C ASP A 118 -6.93 7.01 1.32
N MET A 119 -6.11 7.90 1.85
CA MET A 119 -6.44 8.72 3.01
C MET A 119 -7.64 9.65 2.73
N ARG A 120 -7.78 10.16 1.50
CA ARG A 120 -8.94 10.97 1.10
C ARG A 120 -10.20 10.11 1.01
N ARG A 121 -10.12 8.93 0.41
CA ARG A 121 -11.23 7.99 0.27
C ARG A 121 -11.73 7.49 1.63
N VAL A 122 -10.82 7.08 2.52
CA VAL A 122 -11.15 6.63 3.88
C VAL A 122 -11.94 7.70 4.63
N ARG A 123 -11.47 8.96 4.62
CA ARG A 123 -12.20 10.08 5.26
C ARG A 123 -13.58 10.29 4.65
N ALA A 124 -13.65 10.35 3.32
CA ALA A 124 -14.88 10.68 2.61
C ALA A 124 -15.96 9.61 2.77
N LYS A 125 -15.58 8.32 2.69
CA LYS A 125 -16.53 7.21 2.72
C LYS A 125 -16.81 6.69 4.14
N LEU A 126 -15.77 6.58 4.97
CA LEU A 126 -15.86 5.90 6.26
C LEU A 126 -15.99 6.87 7.44
N GLY A 127 -15.76 8.17 7.24
CA GLY A 127 -15.75 9.16 8.33
C GLY A 127 -14.65 8.90 9.37
N ILE A 128 -13.60 8.16 8.98
CA ILE A 128 -12.44 7.84 9.81
C ILE A 128 -11.33 8.82 9.47
N GLU A 129 -10.59 9.29 10.48
CA GLU A 129 -9.43 10.16 10.30
C GLU A 129 -8.13 9.38 10.54
N PRO A 130 -7.49 8.82 9.50
CA PRO A 130 -6.24 8.10 9.71
C PRO A 130 -5.15 9.02 10.27
N VAL A 131 -4.56 8.62 11.38
CA VAL A 131 -3.43 9.29 12.02
C VAL A 131 -2.17 8.44 11.90
N ARG A 132 -0.98 9.01 12.15
CA ARG A 132 0.29 8.26 12.13
C ARG A 132 0.47 7.44 10.84
N VAL A 133 0.44 8.13 9.71
CA VAL A 133 0.60 7.52 8.38
C VAL A 133 1.88 7.99 7.73
N VAL A 134 2.67 7.06 7.19
CA VAL A 134 3.88 7.33 6.41
C VAL A 134 3.73 6.72 5.02
N ASP A 135 3.87 7.58 4.02
CA ASP A 135 3.94 7.19 2.62
C ASP A 135 5.42 6.90 2.25
N LEU A 136 5.73 5.63 2.07
CA LEU A 136 7.07 5.15 1.73
C LEU A 136 7.54 5.62 0.35
N ALA A 137 6.61 5.93 -0.55
CA ALA A 137 6.95 6.46 -1.88
C ALA A 137 7.67 7.80 -1.78
N VAL A 138 7.31 8.59 -0.75
CA VAL A 138 7.91 9.88 -0.44
C VAL A 138 9.08 9.71 0.54
N ALA A 139 8.88 8.94 1.61
CA ALA A 139 9.84 8.81 2.71
C ALA A 139 11.18 8.19 2.27
N LEU A 140 11.17 7.30 1.27
CA LEU A 140 12.36 6.55 0.83
C LEU A 140 12.94 7.06 -0.51
N ARG A 141 12.46 8.23 -0.97
CA ARG A 141 12.89 8.84 -2.24
C ARG A 141 14.34 9.31 -2.14
N THR A 142 15.16 8.98 -3.13
CA THR A 142 16.56 9.47 -3.19
C THR A 142 16.65 10.85 -3.84
N PRO A 143 17.67 11.66 -3.49
CA PRO A 143 17.96 12.90 -4.21
C PRO A 143 18.09 12.65 -5.72
N GLY A 144 17.47 13.52 -6.53
CA GLY A 144 17.48 13.40 -7.99
C GLY A 144 16.51 12.38 -8.60
N GLN A 145 15.76 11.61 -7.79
CA GLN A 145 14.76 10.68 -8.29
C GLN A 145 13.53 11.44 -8.82
N LYS A 146 13.30 11.37 -10.13
CA LYS A 146 12.21 12.11 -10.82
C LYS A 146 10.81 11.51 -10.60
N HIS A 147 10.71 10.22 -10.27
CA HIS A 147 9.44 9.52 -10.08
C HIS A 147 9.35 8.95 -8.66
N ASP A 148 8.14 8.97 -8.10
CA ASP A 148 7.89 8.40 -6.77
C ASP A 148 8.27 6.92 -6.71
N LEU A 149 8.79 6.50 -5.56
CA LEU A 149 9.22 5.12 -5.36
C LEU A 149 7.99 4.22 -5.19
N GLY A 150 7.56 3.55 -6.26
CA GLY A 150 6.50 2.54 -6.18
C GLY A 150 6.98 1.23 -5.55
N ALA A 151 6.04 0.42 -5.04
CA ALA A 151 6.32 -0.88 -4.41
C ALA A 151 7.22 -1.79 -5.27
N LYS A 152 7.00 -1.86 -6.59
CA LYS A 152 7.83 -2.66 -7.50
C LYS A 152 9.29 -2.23 -7.50
N SER A 153 9.53 -0.92 -7.64
CA SER A 153 10.87 -0.34 -7.65
C SER A 153 11.55 -0.49 -6.29
N ALA A 154 10.78 -0.39 -5.20
CA ALA A 154 11.29 -0.58 -3.86
C ALA A 154 11.69 -2.04 -3.59
N VAL A 155 10.88 -3.02 -4.01
CA VAL A 155 11.24 -4.45 -3.91
C VAL A 155 12.50 -4.77 -4.73
N ALA A 156 12.61 -4.23 -5.95
CA ALA A 156 13.81 -4.39 -6.76
C ALA A 156 15.04 -3.79 -6.08
N ARG A 157 14.91 -2.57 -5.54
CA ARG A 157 16.01 -1.84 -4.88
C ARG A 157 16.47 -2.49 -3.57
N PHE A 158 15.54 -2.87 -2.70
CA PHE A 158 15.87 -3.30 -1.34
C PHE A 158 16.01 -4.81 -1.18
N PHE A 159 15.34 -5.60 -2.03
CA PHE A 159 15.38 -7.06 -1.95
C PHE A 159 16.05 -7.73 -3.16
N GLY A 160 16.37 -6.98 -4.22
CA GLY A 160 16.92 -7.57 -5.45
C GLY A 160 15.95 -8.56 -6.09
N ARG A 161 14.63 -8.31 -5.98
CA ARG A 161 13.58 -9.19 -6.49
C ARG A 161 12.62 -8.46 -7.42
N THR A 162 11.91 -9.20 -8.26
CA THR A 162 10.84 -8.65 -9.10
C THR A 162 9.47 -8.88 -8.47
N LEU A 163 8.77 -7.80 -8.13
CA LEU A 163 7.36 -7.85 -7.71
C LEU A 163 6.42 -7.74 -8.92
N HIS A 164 5.68 -8.81 -9.20
CA HIS A 164 4.70 -8.84 -10.27
C HIS A 164 3.31 -8.40 -9.79
N LYS A 165 2.95 -7.14 -10.05
CA LYS A 165 1.56 -6.65 -9.86
C LYS A 165 0.79 -6.72 -11.17
N SER A 166 -0.28 -7.53 -11.20
CA SER A 166 -1.18 -7.67 -12.35
C SER A 166 -2.08 -6.44 -12.49
N LYS A 167 -1.94 -5.70 -13.61
CA LYS A 167 -2.82 -4.58 -13.95
C LYS A 167 -4.28 -5.03 -14.11
N LYS A 168 -4.50 -6.26 -14.58
CA LYS A 168 -5.85 -6.82 -14.70
C LYS A 168 -6.51 -6.94 -13.32
N ILE A 169 -5.77 -7.37 -12.29
CA ILE A 169 -6.28 -7.54 -10.93
C ILE A 169 -6.56 -6.17 -10.28
N SER A 170 -5.62 -5.22 -10.41
CA SER A 170 -5.76 -3.89 -9.82
C SER A 170 -6.97 -3.10 -10.35
N THR A 171 -7.47 -3.44 -11.54
CA THR A 171 -8.66 -2.81 -12.14
C THR A 171 -9.88 -3.73 -12.10
N THR A 172 -9.92 -4.72 -11.19
CA THR A 172 -11.12 -5.57 -11.01
C THR A 172 -12.21 -4.85 -10.20
N ASN A 173 -13.40 -5.47 -10.18
CA ASN A 173 -14.45 -5.03 -9.28
C ASN A 173 -14.11 -5.44 -7.83
N TRP A 174 -13.47 -4.55 -7.09
CA TRP A 174 -13.18 -4.71 -5.67
C TRP A 174 -14.41 -4.61 -4.75
N ALA A 175 -15.57 -4.22 -5.29
CA ALA A 175 -16.85 -4.23 -4.58
C ALA A 175 -17.57 -5.59 -4.65
N ALA A 176 -16.95 -6.60 -5.27
CA ALA A 176 -17.54 -7.91 -5.40
C ALA A 176 -17.79 -8.55 -4.02
N ALA A 177 -18.96 -9.18 -3.85
CA ALA A 177 -19.33 -9.85 -2.61
C ALA A 177 -18.37 -11.00 -2.21
N ARG A 178 -17.67 -11.57 -3.19
CA ARG A 178 -16.62 -12.57 -3.00
C ARG A 178 -15.40 -12.17 -3.81
N LEU A 179 -14.25 -12.11 -3.16
CA LEU A 179 -12.96 -11.91 -3.81
C LEU A 179 -12.40 -13.27 -4.23
N THR A 180 -11.75 -13.32 -5.39
CA THR A 180 -10.99 -14.49 -5.82
C THR A 180 -9.66 -14.58 -5.07
N ASP A 181 -9.09 -15.79 -4.95
CA ASP A 181 -7.77 -16.01 -4.36
C ASP A 181 -6.68 -15.09 -4.93
N LYS A 182 -6.75 -14.81 -6.24
CA LYS A 182 -5.81 -13.88 -6.91
C LYS A 182 -5.99 -12.44 -6.43
N GLN A 183 -7.21 -11.99 -6.17
CA GLN A 183 -7.49 -10.67 -5.60
C GLN A 183 -7.05 -10.61 -4.13
N ILE A 184 -7.32 -11.67 -3.36
CA ILE A 184 -6.94 -11.79 -1.95
C ILE A 184 -5.42 -11.69 -1.80
N LEU A 185 -4.66 -12.49 -2.55
CA LEU A 185 -3.20 -12.46 -2.54
C LEU A 185 -2.64 -11.11 -2.98
N TYR A 186 -3.19 -10.55 -4.06
CA TYR A 186 -2.77 -9.24 -4.57
C TYR A 186 -2.91 -8.15 -3.49
N ALA A 187 -4.08 -8.05 -2.88
CA ALA A 187 -4.38 -7.01 -1.89
C ALA A 187 -3.57 -7.21 -0.60
N ALA A 188 -3.38 -8.46 -0.18
CA ALA A 188 -2.56 -8.79 0.99
C ALA A 188 -1.07 -8.48 0.75
N ASP A 189 -0.55 -8.79 -0.44
CA ASP A 189 0.83 -8.48 -0.82
C ASP A 189 1.11 -6.97 -0.81
N ASP A 190 0.15 -6.15 -1.22
CA ASP A 190 0.34 -4.70 -1.28
C ASP A 190 0.60 -4.07 0.11
N ALA A 191 -0.18 -4.49 1.11
CA ALA A 191 0.09 -4.11 2.49
C ALA A 191 1.38 -4.77 3.03
N GLN A 192 1.61 -6.06 2.77
CA GLN A 192 2.78 -6.79 3.29
C GLN A 192 4.10 -6.22 2.76
N VAL A 193 4.16 -5.89 1.47
CA VAL A 193 5.37 -5.33 0.84
C VAL A 193 5.75 -4.00 1.50
N ALA A 194 4.77 -3.14 1.79
CA ALA A 194 5.01 -1.89 2.49
C ALA A 194 5.62 -2.12 3.88
N LEU A 195 5.04 -3.04 4.67
CA LEU A 195 5.59 -3.40 5.97
C LEU A 195 7.02 -3.93 5.86
N ARG A 196 7.27 -4.91 4.98
CA ARG A 196 8.59 -5.55 4.84
C ARG A 196 9.67 -4.55 4.43
N ILE A 197 9.35 -3.63 3.54
CA ILE A 197 10.29 -2.56 3.14
C ILE A 197 10.56 -1.62 4.31
N CYS A 198 9.52 -1.20 5.04
CA CYS A 198 9.69 -0.38 6.23
C CYS A 198 10.58 -1.07 7.27
N ARG A 199 10.31 -2.34 7.58
CA ARG A 199 11.12 -3.14 8.52
C ARG A 199 12.57 -3.24 8.06
N HIS A 200 12.81 -3.52 6.77
CA HIS A 200 14.16 -3.58 6.22
C HIS A 200 14.90 -2.25 6.33
N TRP A 201 14.23 -1.13 6.03
CA TRP A 201 14.80 0.21 6.15
C TRP A 201 15.22 0.51 7.59
N LEU A 202 14.35 0.23 8.56
CA LEU A 202 14.62 0.46 9.99
C LEU A 202 15.72 -0.46 10.52
N ALA A 203 15.77 -1.72 10.09
CA ALA A 203 16.80 -2.68 10.49
C ALA A 203 18.23 -2.26 10.07
N GLN A 204 18.35 -1.38 9.07
CA GLN A 204 19.62 -0.77 8.67
C GLN A 204 20.02 0.43 9.54
N GLY A 205 19.28 0.73 10.62
CA GLY A 205 19.51 1.88 11.49
C GLY A 205 19.00 3.21 10.93
N ASN A 206 18.29 3.19 9.79
CA ASN A 206 17.68 4.39 9.26
C ASN A 206 16.43 4.77 10.06
N VAL A 207 16.08 6.04 10.02
CA VAL A 207 14.85 6.57 10.62
C VAL A 207 13.84 6.91 9.53
N LEU A 208 12.55 6.76 9.84
CA LEU A 208 11.49 7.32 9.01
C LEU A 208 11.29 8.81 9.35
N PRO A 209 10.88 9.64 8.37
CA PRO A 209 10.44 10.98 8.69
C PRO A 209 9.22 10.93 9.64
N PRO A 210 9.02 11.96 10.47
CA PRO A 210 7.86 12.01 11.34
C PRO A 210 6.58 11.90 10.50
N PRO A 211 5.57 11.14 10.97
CA PRO A 211 4.28 11.05 10.28
C PRO A 211 3.69 12.45 10.10
N ARG A 212 3.00 12.68 8.98
CA ARG A 212 2.33 13.97 8.77
C ARG A 212 1.27 14.16 9.85
N ALA A 213 1.27 15.32 10.50
CA ALA A 213 0.24 15.69 11.46
C ALA A 213 -1.15 15.72 10.78
N PRO A 214 -2.24 15.42 11.52
CA PRO A 214 -3.60 15.57 11.01
C PRO A 214 -3.82 17.01 10.53
N LYS A 215 -4.43 17.20 9.36
CA LYS A 215 -4.84 18.54 8.93
C LYS A 215 -6.00 18.99 9.82
N ALA A 216 -5.89 20.16 10.43
CA ALA A 216 -6.99 20.74 11.20
C ALA A 216 -8.28 20.78 10.37
N PRO A 217 -9.45 20.48 10.96
CA PRO A 217 -10.71 20.50 10.23
C PRO A 217 -10.92 21.90 9.65
N ARG A 218 -11.23 21.97 8.34
CA ARG A 218 -11.62 23.23 7.72
C ARG A 218 -12.87 23.75 8.41
N ARG A 219 -12.77 24.92 9.06
CA ARG A 219 -13.91 25.63 9.65
C ARG A 219 -14.98 25.77 8.56
N ARG A 220 -16.15 25.15 8.76
CA ARG A 220 -17.28 25.33 7.84
C ARG A 220 -17.60 26.83 7.81
N LYS A 221 -17.67 27.43 6.62
CA LYS A 221 -18.21 28.79 6.49
C LYS A 221 -19.68 28.70 6.91
N SER A 222 -20.02 29.31 8.04
CA SER A 222 -21.41 29.55 8.43
C SER A 222 -22.05 30.35 7.30
N THR A 223 -22.97 29.73 6.56
CA THR A 223 -23.95 30.48 5.78
C THR A 223 -24.98 30.98 6.77
N GLU A 224 -24.79 32.20 7.29
CA GLU A 224 -25.90 32.96 7.86
C GLU A 224 -26.91 33.20 6.75
N THR A 225 -28.17 32.89 7.04
CA THR A 225 -29.36 33.23 6.24
C THR A 225 -30.10 34.32 7.00
#